data_AF-A0A090X1K4-F1
#
_entry.id   AF-A0A090X1K4-F1
#
_cell.length_a   1.000
_cell.length_b   1.000
_cell.length_c   1.000
_cell.angle_alpha   90.00
_cell.angle_beta   90.00
_cell.angle_gamma   90.00
#
_symmetry.space_group_name_H-M   'P 1'
#
loop_
_entity.id
_entity.type
_entity.pdbx_description
1 polymer ?
#
loop_
_entity_poly.entity_id
_entity_poly.type
_entity_poly.pdbx_seq_one_letter_code
_entity_poly.pdbx_strand_id
1 'polypeptide(L)'
;MGEKVPHKVVKKLNNGTIVLAVTENELILRRLYVTADGLVLRADHKNIDDQTITVNDLKELWRVRYVFFRRIPDFSDSMEDKMAFLEAQMKELRNSI
;
A
#
# COMPACT_ATOMS: atom_id res chain seq x y z
N MET A 1 0.21 1.09 -14.52
CA MET A 1 1.18 0.41 -15.41
C MET A 1 2.21 -0.29 -14.54
N GLY A 2 2.45 -1.57 -14.82
CA GLY A 2 3.42 -2.41 -14.09
C GLY A 2 4.39 -3.10 -15.03
N GLU A 3 5.50 -3.57 -14.48
CA GLU A 3 6.55 -4.29 -15.20
C GLU A 3 6.67 -5.69 -14.61
N LYS A 4 6.65 -6.73 -15.47
CA LYS A 4 6.83 -8.11 -15.04
C LYS A 4 8.22 -8.29 -14.46
N VAL A 5 8.29 -8.81 -13.24
CA VAL A 5 9.54 -9.10 -12.54
C VAL A 5 10.00 -10.50 -12.93
N PRO A 6 11.22 -10.64 -13.48
CA PRO A 6 11.79 -11.96 -13.72
C PRO A 6 11.97 -12.73 -12.41
N HIS A 7 11.60 -14.00 -12.39
CA HIS A 7 11.62 -14.85 -11.19
C HIS A 7 13.00 -14.86 -10.48
N LYS A 8 14.10 -14.82 -11.25
CA LYS A 8 15.48 -14.80 -10.77
C LYS A 8 15.84 -13.56 -9.93
N VAL A 9 15.10 -12.46 -10.07
CA VAL A 9 15.41 -11.18 -9.40
C VAL A 9 14.37 -10.79 -8.35
N VAL A 10 13.36 -11.64 -8.10
CA VAL A 10 12.31 -11.38 -7.09
C VAL A 10 12.92 -11.08 -5.71
N LYS A 11 13.89 -11.88 -5.28
CA LYS A 11 14.60 -11.68 -4.00
C LYS A 11 15.55 -10.47 -3.98
N LYS A 12 15.77 -9.81 -5.12
CA LYS A 12 16.60 -8.60 -5.24
C LYS A 12 15.78 -7.31 -5.27
N LEU A 13 14.46 -7.41 -5.16
CA LEU A 13 13.59 -6.25 -5.10
C LEU A 13 13.76 -5.53 -3.77
N ASN A 14 13.65 -4.20 -3.81
CA ASN A 14 13.67 -3.38 -2.61
C ASN A 14 12.40 -3.55 -1.80
N ASN A 15 12.55 -3.62 -0.48
CA ASN A 15 11.44 -3.68 0.46
C ASN A 15 10.54 -2.43 0.35
N GLY A 16 9.23 -2.62 0.55
CA GLY A 16 8.22 -1.59 0.44
C GLY A 16 7.73 -1.31 -0.98
N THR A 17 8.30 -1.98 -1.99
CA THR A 17 7.85 -1.87 -3.40
C THR A 17 6.42 -2.38 -3.54
N ILE A 18 5.54 -1.60 -4.16
CA ILE A 18 4.18 -2.06 -4.47
C ILE A 18 4.24 -3.04 -5.64
N VAL A 19 3.67 -4.22 -5.42
CA VAL A 19 3.65 -5.30 -6.40
C VAL A 19 2.25 -5.87 -6.57
N LEU A 20 2.02 -6.43 -7.75
CA LEU A 20 0.93 -7.34 -8.02
C LEU A 20 1.51 -8.75 -8.06
N ALA A 21 1.21 -9.55 -7.04
CA ALA A 21 1.59 -10.96 -6.95
C ALA A 21 0.44 -11.83 -7.43
N VAL A 22 0.72 -12.73 -8.36
CA VAL A 22 -0.25 -13.71 -8.87
C VAL A 22 0.14 -15.06 -8.28
N THR A 23 -0.77 -15.64 -7.50
CA THR A 23 -0.62 -16.98 -6.91
C THR A 23 -1.54 -17.97 -7.64
N GLU A 24 -1.64 -19.19 -7.13
CA GLU A 24 -2.60 -20.17 -7.65
C GLU A 24 -4.05 -19.73 -7.51
N ASN A 25 -4.38 -19.10 -6.39
CA ASN A 25 -5.75 -18.90 -5.93
C ASN A 25 -6.18 -17.44 -5.97
N GLU A 26 -5.23 -16.50 -5.94
CA GLU A 26 -5.54 -15.09 -5.77
C GLU A 26 -4.53 -14.17 -6.48
N LEU A 27 -4.95 -12.91 -6.63
CA LEU A 27 -4.17 -11.83 -7.18
C LEU A 27 -4.08 -10.72 -6.13
N ILE A 28 -2.86 -10.48 -5.65
CA ILE A 28 -2.58 -9.72 -4.43
C ILE A 28 -1.86 -8.42 -4.80
N LEU A 29 -2.48 -7.27 -4.55
CA LEU A 29 -1.87 -5.95 -4.68
C LEU A 29 -1.42 -5.44 -3.31
N ARG A 30 -0.13 -5.54 -3.00
CA ARG A 30 0.42 -5.21 -1.68
C ARG A 30 1.87 -4.73 -1.76
N ARG A 31 2.40 -4.20 -0.64
CA ARG A 31 3.82 -3.88 -0.52
C ARG A 31 4.61 -5.16 -0.27
N LEU A 32 5.63 -5.39 -1.08
CA LEU A 32 6.54 -6.53 -0.95
C LEU A 32 7.68 -6.22 0.03
N TYR A 33 7.93 -7.17 0.91
CA TYR A 33 9.12 -7.22 1.75
C TYR A 33 9.79 -8.58 1.56
N VAL A 34 11.03 -8.57 1.11
CA VAL A 34 11.86 -9.76 0.99
C VAL A 34 12.51 -10.03 2.35
N THR A 35 12.34 -11.24 2.86
CA THR A 35 12.93 -11.72 4.11
C THR A 35 13.83 -12.92 3.83
N ALA A 36 14.54 -13.42 4.85
CA ALA A 36 15.32 -14.65 4.74
C ALA A 36 14.43 -15.87 4.42
N ASP A 37 13.25 -15.91 5.05
CA ASP A 37 12.33 -17.05 5.00
C ASP A 37 11.36 -17.00 3.81
N GLY A 38 11.24 -15.86 3.12
CA GLY A 38 10.33 -15.74 1.98
C GLY A 38 9.98 -14.31 1.58
N LEU A 39 8.73 -14.12 1.17
CA LEU A 39 8.16 -12.86 0.75
C LEU A 39 6.99 -12.52 1.67
N VAL A 40 6.98 -11.32 2.22
CA VAL A 40 5.89 -10.79 3.05
C VAL A 40 5.17 -9.70 2.26
N LEU A 41 3.86 -9.90 2.07
CA LEU A 41 2.95 -9.00 1.35
C LEU A 41 2.10 -8.23 2.36
N ARG A 42 2.49 -6.98 2.60
CA ARG A 42 1.85 -6.09 3.58
C ARG A 42 0.79 -5.21 2.94
N ALA A 43 -0.38 -5.16 3.56
CA ALA A 43 -1.42 -4.22 3.18
C ALA A 43 -1.10 -2.81 3.72
N ASP A 44 -1.61 -1.78 3.04
CA ASP A 44 -1.49 -0.39 3.50
C ASP A 44 -2.65 -0.02 4.46
N HIS A 45 -2.96 -0.93 5.39
CA HIS A 45 -4.02 -0.75 6.37
C HIS A 45 -3.76 -1.58 7.63
N LYS A 46 -3.94 -0.98 8.82
CA LYS A 46 -3.56 -1.59 10.11
C LYS A 46 -4.35 -2.86 10.47
N ASN A 47 -5.54 -3.02 9.93
CA ASN A 47 -6.44 -4.13 10.27
C ASN A 47 -6.41 -5.27 9.24
N ILE A 48 -5.46 -5.25 8.30
CA ILE A 48 -5.31 -6.32 7.32
C ILE A 48 -4.00 -7.04 7.59
N ASP A 49 -4.11 -8.32 7.91
CA ASP A 49 -2.96 -9.17 8.23
C ASP A 49 -2.00 -9.32 7.04
N ASP A 50 -0.72 -9.42 7.34
CA ASP A 50 0.34 -9.69 6.37
C ASP A 50 0.18 -11.11 5.80
N GLN A 51 0.34 -11.24 4.47
CA GLN A 51 0.39 -12.55 3.83
C GLN A 51 1.86 -12.93 3.61
N THR A 52 2.27 -14.09 4.12
CA THR A 52 3.61 -14.63 3.87
C THR A 52 3.52 -15.72 2.83
N ILE A 53 4.31 -15.59 1.75
CA ILE A 53 4.39 -16.57 0.67
C ILE A 53 5.86 -16.89 0.37
N THR A 54 6.11 -18.06 -0.19
CA THR A 54 7.43 -18.39 -0.74
C THR A 54 7.51 -17.96 -2.20
N VAL A 55 8.72 -17.97 -2.76
CA VAL A 55 8.93 -17.70 -4.18
C VAL A 55 8.28 -18.79 -5.06
N ASN A 56 8.08 -20.00 -4.53
CA ASN A 56 7.48 -21.11 -5.28
C ASN A 56 5.96 -20.95 -5.44
N ASP A 57 5.30 -20.27 -4.50
CA ASP A 57 3.85 -20.01 -4.55
C ASP A 57 3.48 -18.94 -5.59
N LEU A 58 4.50 -18.25 -6.12
CA LEU A 58 4.37 -17.11 -7.01
C LEU A 58 4.38 -17.55 -8.48
N LYS A 59 3.20 -17.49 -9.14
CA LYS A 59 3.09 -17.71 -10.59
C LYS A 59 3.70 -16.54 -11.35
N GLU A 60 3.32 -15.32 -10.98
CA GLU A 60 3.87 -14.10 -11.56
C GLU A 60 4.02 -12.99 -10.52
N LEU A 61 4.95 -12.09 -10.76
CA LEU A 61 5.11 -10.87 -9.97
C LEU A 61 5.29 -9.69 -10.90
N TRP A 62 4.57 -8.62 -10.61
CA TRP A 62 4.63 -7.39 -11.38
C TRP A 62 4.92 -6.22 -10.45
N ARG A 63 5.97 -5.46 -10.74
CA ARG A 63 6.29 -4.24 -10.01
C ARG A 63 5.41 -3.11 -10.53
N VAL A 64 4.65 -2.47 -9.64
CA VAL A 64 3.84 -1.30 -10.02
C VAL A 64 4.76 -0.09 -10.19
N ARG A 65 4.73 0.54 -11.37
CA ARG A 65 5.55 1.73 -11.69
C ARG A 65 4.75 3.02 -11.67
N TYR A 66 3.51 2.95 -12.14
CA TYR A 66 2.63 4.10 -12.26
C TYR A 66 1.21 3.73 -11.88
N VAL A 67 0.56 4.61 -11.13
CA VAL A 67 -0.87 4.57 -10.81
C VAL A 67 -1.50 5.77 -11.50
N PHE A 68 -2.61 5.54 -12.20
CA PHE A 68 -3.34 6.59 -12.89
C PHE A 68 -4.64 6.84 -12.14
N PHE A 69 -4.89 8.09 -11.79
CA PHE A 69 -6.15 8.50 -11.21
C PHE A 69 -6.97 9.21 -12.28
N ARG A 70 -8.26 8.86 -12.39
CA ARG A 70 -9.19 9.50 -13.34
C ARG A 70 -9.69 10.86 -12.84
N ARG A 71 -9.48 11.15 -11.56
CA ARG A 71 -9.75 12.43 -10.91
C ARG A 71 -8.48 12.84 -10.16
N ILE A 72 -8.28 14.14 -9.96
CA ILE A 72 -7.26 14.62 -9.03
C ILE A 72 -7.63 14.00 -7.66
N PRO A 73 -6.73 13.24 -7.02
CA PRO A 73 -7.03 12.72 -5.69
C PRO A 73 -7.25 13.91 -4.77
N ASP A 74 -8.34 13.91 -4.03
CA ASP A 74 -8.48 14.77 -2.85
C ASP A 74 -7.46 14.22 -1.84
N PHE A 75 -6.22 14.68 -1.95
CA PHE A 75 -5.26 14.58 -0.87
C PHE A 75 -5.74 15.59 0.18
N SER A 76 -6.84 15.30 0.89
CA SER A 76 -7.13 16.05 2.11
C SER A 76 -5.98 15.70 3.03
N ASP A 77 -5.02 16.62 3.09
CA ASP A 77 -3.89 16.47 3.97
C ASP A 77 -4.49 16.39 5.36
N SER A 78 -4.16 15.35 6.14
CA SER A 78 -4.74 15.18 7.49
C SER A 78 -4.58 16.43 8.38
N MET A 79 -3.71 17.36 7.97
CA MET A 79 -3.54 18.70 8.50
C MET A 79 -4.74 19.63 8.27
N GLU A 80 -5.31 19.68 7.06
CA GLU A 80 -6.48 20.53 6.76
C GLU A 80 -7.70 20.05 7.56
N ASP A 81 -7.92 18.74 7.61
CA ASP A 81 -9.00 18.16 8.41
C ASP A 81 -8.83 18.46 9.91
N LYS A 82 -7.59 18.43 10.41
CA LYS A 82 -7.26 18.82 11.80
C LYS A 82 -7.43 20.31 12.05
N MET A 83 -7.07 21.17 11.09
CA MET A 83 -7.26 22.62 11.21
C MET A 83 -8.75 22.97 11.21
N ALA A 84 -9.53 22.39 10.29
CA ALA A 84 -10.98 22.57 10.26
C ALA A 84 -11.65 22.10 11.55
N PHE A 85 -11.19 20.97 12.11
CA PHE A 85 -11.66 20.47 13.40
C PHE A 85 -11.32 21.41 14.57
N LEU A 86 -10.10 21.95 14.61
CA LEU A 86 -9.69 22.92 15.64
C LEU A 86 -10.50 24.22 15.53
N GLU A 87 -10.72 24.73 14.31
CA GLU A 87 -11.54 25.92 14.08
C GLU A 87 -12.99 25.72 14.54
N ALA A 88 -13.56 24.53 14.28
CA ALA A 88 -14.90 24.18 14.74
C ALA A 88 -15.00 24.20 16.27
N GLN A 89 -14.05 23.57 16.97
CA GLN A 89 -14.04 23.57 18.44
C GLN A 89 -13.82 24.97 19.04
N MET A 90 -12.96 25.79 18.44
CA MET A 90 -12.79 27.19 18.89
C MET A 90 -14.08 28.00 18.71
N LYS A 91 -14.84 27.75 17.64
CA LYS A 91 -16.12 28.41 17.40
C LYS A 91 -17.19 28.00 18.42
N GLU A 92 -17.24 26.73 18.82
CA GLU A 92 -18.13 26.25 19.88
C GLU A 92 -17.78 26.86 21.25
N LEU A 93 -16.50 26.95 21.58
CA LEU A 93 -16.03 27.61 22.81
C LEU A 93 -16.40 29.10 22.83
N ARG A 94 -16.25 29.79 21.69
CA ARG A 94 -16.59 31.21 21.58
C ARG A 94 -18.09 31.48 21.68
N ASN A 95 -18.94 30.53 21.27
CA ASN A 95 -20.38 30.66 21.34
C ASN A 95 -20.97 30.21 22.69
N SER A 96 -20.16 29.61 23.56
CA SER A 96 -20.56 29.17 24.91
C SER A 96 -20.11 30.10 26.04
N ILE A 97 -19.52 31.25 25.68
CA ILE A 97 -19.20 32.40 26.55
C ILE A 97 -20.14 33.55 26.17
#